data_AF-A0A1G6IA27-F1
#
_entry.id   AF-A0A1G6IA27-F1
#
_cell.length_a   1.000
_cell.length_b   1.000
_cell.length_c   1.000
_cell.angle_alpha   90.00
_cell.angle_beta   90.00
_cell.angle_gamma   90.00
#
_symmetry.space_group_name_H-M   'P 1'
#
loop_
_entity.id
_entity.type
_entity.pdbx_description
1 polymer ?
#
loop_
_entity_poly.entity_id
_entity_poly.type
_entity_poly.pdbx_seq_one_letter_code
_entity_poly.pdbx_strand_id
1 'polypeptide(L)'
;MPLTKQLGTAKRGSFMAELRAIDPLAWKGRYDNPGVLDGTIWAVTITTGMRTSQSSGRNAYPRTWERFRQLIERTAGRTFR
;
A
#
# COMPACT_ATOMS: atom_id res chain seq x y z
N MET A 1 -0.18 19.07 -0.74
CA MET A 1 -1.37 18.76 -1.56
C MET A 1 -1.46 17.25 -1.72
N PRO A 2 -2.50 16.57 -1.20
CA PRO A 2 -2.71 15.14 -1.45
C PRO A 2 -2.94 14.92 -2.95
N LEU A 3 -2.33 13.86 -3.50
CA LEU A 3 -2.50 13.53 -4.91
C LEU A 3 -3.79 12.73 -5.08
N THR A 4 -4.75 13.30 -5.81
CA THR A 4 -6.03 12.65 -6.10
C THR A 4 -6.03 12.18 -7.55
N LYS A 5 -6.20 10.87 -7.77
CA LYS A 5 -6.32 10.30 -9.12
C LYS A 5 -7.62 9.51 -9.23
N GLN A 6 -8.46 9.89 -10.18
CA GLN A 6 -9.66 9.15 -10.52
C GLN A 6 -9.33 8.07 -11.57
N LEU A 7 -9.88 6.88 -11.38
CA LEU A 7 -9.69 5.75 -12.30
C LEU A 7 -10.96 5.54 -13.12
N GLY A 8 -10.80 5.35 -14.43
CA GLY A 8 -11.90 4.91 -15.30
C GLY A 8 -12.39 3.51 -14.93
N THR A 9 -13.64 3.18 -15.27
CA THR A 9 -14.38 2.00 -14.78
C THR A 9 -13.62 0.67 -14.97
N ALA A 10 -13.04 0.45 -16.15
CA ALA A 10 -12.26 -0.76 -16.44
C ALA A 10 -10.98 -0.87 -15.58
N LYS A 11 -10.23 0.23 -15.45
CA LYS A 11 -9.02 0.30 -14.61
C LYS A 11 -9.34 0.15 -13.12
N ARG A 12 -10.53 0.61 -12.69
CA ARG A 12 -11.01 0.43 -11.32
C ARG A 12 -11.26 -1.03 -11.00
N GLY A 13 -11.84 -1.79 -11.94
CA GLY A 13 -12.09 -3.23 -11.77
C GLY A 13 -10.80 -4.02 -11.56
N SER A 14 -9.83 -3.86 -12.46
CA SER A 14 -8.53 -4.55 -12.37
C SER A 14 -7.75 -4.13 -11.12
N PHE A 15 -7.74 -2.85 -10.79
CA PHE A 15 -7.12 -2.34 -9.57
C PHE A 15 -7.71 -2.97 -8.31
N MET A 16 -9.05 -3.02 -8.20
CA MET A 16 -9.72 -3.61 -7.03
C MET A 16 -9.50 -5.13 -6.94
N ALA A 17 -9.44 -5.84 -8.07
CA ALA A 17 -9.15 -7.27 -8.09
C ALA A 17 -7.73 -7.56 -7.56
N GLU A 18 -6.73 -6.83 -8.04
CA GLU A 18 -5.35 -6.99 -7.58
C GLU A 18 -5.17 -6.55 -6.12
N LEU A 19 -5.81 -5.45 -5.71
CA LEU A 19 -5.77 -4.98 -4.32
C LEU A 19 -6.36 -6.01 -3.36
N ARG A 20 -7.45 -6.69 -3.75
CA ARG A 20 -8.02 -7.80 -2.98
C ARG A 20 -7.08 -9.00 -2.91
N ALA A 21 -6.36 -9.32 -3.98
CA ALA A 21 -5.40 -10.42 -3.99
C ALA A 21 -4.15 -10.14 -3.11
N ILE A 22 -3.79 -8.87 -2.93
CA ILE A 22 -2.71 -8.44 -2.02
C ILE A 22 -3.15 -8.51 -0.55
N ASP A 23 -4.45 -8.32 -0.31
CA ASP A 23 -5.11 -8.25 0.99
C ASP A 23 -4.39 -7.37 2.03
N PRO A 24 -4.25 -6.06 1.75
CA PRO A 24 -3.58 -5.15 2.67
C PRO A 24 -4.39 -4.89 3.96
N LEU A 25 -5.66 -5.31 4.01
CA LEU A 25 -6.48 -5.22 5.23
C LEU A 25 -6.08 -6.28 6.27
N ALA A 26 -5.41 -7.35 5.86
CA ALA A 26 -4.86 -8.38 6.75
C ALA A 26 -3.44 -8.07 7.26
N TRP A 27 -2.86 -6.92 6.87
CA TRP A 27 -1.55 -6.52 7.37
C TRP A 27 -1.58 -6.23 8.87
N LYS A 28 -0.43 -6.46 9.53
CA LYS A 28 -0.23 -6.05 10.92
C LYS A 28 -0.23 -4.52 10.99
N GLY A 29 -0.56 -3.98 12.17
CA GLY A 29 -0.50 -2.54 12.39
C GLY A 29 0.92 -1.95 12.28
N ARG A 30 1.95 -2.76 12.60
CA ARG A 30 3.33 -2.29 12.68
C ARG A 30 4.35 -3.35 12.26
N TYR A 31 5.37 -2.94 11.50
CA TYR A 31 6.48 -3.77 11.02
C TYR A 31 7.81 -3.05 11.25
N ASP A 32 8.51 -3.36 12.33
CA ASP A 32 9.80 -2.74 12.64
C ASP A 32 10.93 -3.77 12.61
N ASN A 33 12.03 -3.45 11.92
CA ASN A 33 13.28 -4.19 11.99
C ASN A 33 14.42 -3.24 12.41
N PRO A 34 14.84 -3.29 13.70
CA PRO A 34 15.91 -2.44 14.21
C PRO A 34 17.31 -2.90 13.75
N GLY A 35 17.45 -4.12 13.21
CA GLY A 35 18.72 -4.66 12.71
C GLY A 35 19.13 -4.10 11.35
N VAL A 36 18.28 -3.31 10.71
CA VAL A 36 18.55 -2.62 9.43
C VAL A 36 18.58 -1.12 9.70
N LEU A 37 19.61 -0.43 9.21
CA LEU A 37 19.82 1.01 9.42
C LEU A 37 19.72 1.78 8.10
N ASP A 38 18.79 1.41 7.22
CA ASP A 38 18.59 2.13 5.95
C ASP A 38 17.75 3.42 6.14
N GLY A 39 16.90 3.46 7.17
CA GLY A 39 16.11 4.63 7.53
C GLY A 39 14.75 4.72 6.82
N THR A 40 14.37 3.72 6.03
CA THR A 40 13.09 3.67 5.34
C THR A 40 11.96 3.49 6.33
N ILE A 41 11.00 4.41 6.24
CA ILE A 41 9.77 4.41 7.01
C ILE A 41 8.62 4.48 6.04
N TRP A 42 7.56 3.72 6.30
CA TRP A 42 6.34 3.75 5.50
C TRP A 42 5.11 3.74 6.39
N ALA A 43 4.03 4.30 5.86
CA ALA A 43 2.70 4.26 6.46
C ALA A 43 1.64 4.19 5.37
N VAL A 44 0.67 3.30 5.55
CA VAL A 44 -0.46 3.10 4.64
C VAL A 44 -1.75 3.12 5.46
N THR A 45 -2.67 3.98 5.03
CA THR A 45 -4.03 4.03 5.57
C THR A 45 -5.00 3.67 4.46
N ILE A 46 -5.80 2.63 4.67
CA ILE A 46 -6.81 2.16 3.73
C ILE A 46 -8.17 2.37 4.35
N THR A 47 -8.95 3.26 3.75
CA THR A 47 -10.33 3.50 4.14
C THR A 47 -11.26 2.82 3.14
N THR A 48 -11.99 1.83 3.63
CA THR A 48 -13.15 1.23 2.96
C THR A 48 -14.41 1.75 3.63
N GLY A 49 -15.55 1.74 2.95
CA GLY A 49 -16.79 2.39 3.44
C GLY A 49 -17.21 2.05 4.89
N MET A 50 -16.79 0.91 5.44
CA MET A 50 -17.06 0.53 6.84
C MET A 50 -15.81 0.45 7.74
N ARG A 51 -14.60 0.42 7.17
CA ARG A 51 -13.39 0.12 7.94
C ARG A 51 -12.19 0.90 7.44
N THR A 52 -11.48 1.50 8.39
CA THR A 52 -10.15 2.04 8.19
C THR A 52 -9.13 1.07 8.76
N SER A 53 -8.13 0.69 7.96
CA SER A 53 -6.99 -0.11 8.41
C SER A 53 -5.73 0.72 8.25
N GLN A 54 -4.88 0.69 9.28
CA GLN A 54 -3.61 1.42 9.31
C GLN A 54 -2.48 0.42 9.51
N SER A 55 -1.46 0.55 8.69
CA SER A 55 -0.22 -0.22 8.79
C SER A 55 0.96 0.71 8.60
N SER A 56 1.99 0.52 9.40
CA SER A 56 3.25 1.26 9.27
C SER A 56 4.44 0.35 9.50
N GLY A 57 5.62 0.83 9.16
CA GLY A 57 6.84 0.11 9.47
C GLY A 57 8.11 0.91 9.27
N ARG A 58 9.18 0.38 9.87
CA ARG A 58 10.54 0.87 9.77
C ARG A 58 11.45 -0.30 9.37
N ASN A 59 12.00 -0.25 8.17
CA ASN A 59 12.87 -1.28 7.58
C ASN A 59 12.28 -2.71 7.52
N ALA A 60 10.98 -2.88 7.73
CA ALA A 60 10.29 -4.17 7.59
C ALA A 60 8.96 -3.96 6.90
N TYR A 61 8.53 -4.99 6.18
CA TYR A 61 7.40 -4.89 5.26
C TYR A 61 6.55 -6.16 5.30
N PRO A 62 5.23 -6.07 5.02
CA PRO A 62 4.39 -7.22 4.77
C PRO A 62 4.92 -8.05 3.59
N ARG A 63 4.64 -9.36 3.59
CA ARG A 63 5.03 -10.26 2.49
C ARG A 63 4.52 -9.79 1.12
N THR A 64 3.36 -9.13 1.08
CA THR A 64 2.74 -8.64 -0.16
C THR A 64 3.10 -7.19 -0.50
N TRP A 65 4.03 -6.56 0.24
CA TRP A 65 4.41 -5.16 0.07
C TRP A 65 4.87 -4.81 -1.34
N GLU A 66 5.74 -5.61 -1.94
CA GLU A 66 6.28 -5.28 -3.27
C GLU A 66 5.19 -5.30 -4.35
N ARG A 67 4.23 -6.24 -4.26
CA ARG A 67 3.06 -6.26 -5.15
C ARG A 67 2.18 -5.03 -4.95
N PHE A 68 2.00 -4.61 -3.69
CA PHE A 68 1.28 -3.38 -3.38
C PHE A 68 1.99 -2.15 -3.97
N ARG A 69 3.30 -2.02 -3.74
CA ARG A 69 4.11 -0.92 -4.26
C ARG A 69 3.95 -0.80 -5.77
N GLN A 70 4.15 -1.89 -6.50
CA GLN A 70 4.03 -1.95 -7.97
C GLN A 70 2.61 -1.59 -8.45
N LEU A 71 1.57 -2.11 -7.77
CA LEU A 71 0.18 -1.77 -8.09
C LEU A 71 -0.07 -0.26 -7.94
N ILE A 72 0.37 0.34 -6.84
CA ILE A 72 0.21 1.77 -6.57
C ILE A 72 1.05 2.62 -7.54
N GLU A 73 2.29 2.23 -7.85
CA GLU A 73 3.15 2.92 -8.82
C GLU A 73 2.53 2.96 -10.21
N ARG A 74 2.09 1.80 -10.71
CA ARG A 74 1.42 1.67 -12.02
C ARG A 74 0.14 2.50 -12.05
N THR A 75 -0.61 2.51 -10.95
CA THR A 75 -1.87 3.24 -10.86
C THR A 75 -1.64 4.74 -10.75
N ALA A 76 -0.69 5.19 -9.94
CA ALA A 76 -0.38 6.60 -9.74
C ALA A 76 0.35 7.20 -10.96
N GLY A 77 1.13 6.40 -11.68
CA GLY A 77 2.01 6.85 -12.76
C GLY A 77 3.30 7.50 -12.24
N ARG A 78 3.79 7.06 -11.09
CA ARG A 78 5.03 7.54 -10.46
C ARG A 78 5.68 6.44 -9.64
N THR A 79 6.98 6.53 -9.45
CA THR A 79 7.77 5.61 -8.61
C THR A 79 7.81 6.13 -7.18
N PHE A 80 7.67 5.23 -6.21
CA PHE A 80 7.93 5.51 -4.79
C PHE A 80 9.29 4.91 -4.44
N ARG A 81 10.20 5.77 -3.97
CA ARG A 81 11.53 5.42 -3.44
C ARG A 81 11.49 5.46 -1.92
#